data_AF-A0A2G5R291-F1
#
_entry.id   AF-A0A2G5R291-F1
#
_cell.length_a   1.000
_cell.length_b   1.000
_cell.length_c   1.000
_cell.angle_alpha   90.00
_cell.angle_beta   90.00
_cell.angle_gamma   90.00
#
_symmetry.space_group_name_H-M   'P 1'
#
loop_
_entity.id
_entity.type
_entity.pdbx_description
1 polymer ?
#
loop_
_entity_poly.entity_id
_entity_poly.type
_entity_poly.pdbx_seq_one_letter_code
_entity_poly.pdbx_strand_id
1 'polypeptide(L)'
;MPLPRKPNLKRVANGTRASRRNTRDKKRLTAMLMARFIALHDQIERRKQYTYRGAYGAISYFKPGEPIPPGYQKVEYDENGNETPPYVKEKVPGLATEDFSLFFKEREV
;
A
#
# COMPACT_ATOMS: atom_id res chain seq x y z
N MET A 1 -19.77 54.20 50.67
CA MET A 1 -20.29 52.92 50.15
C MET A 1 -19.17 52.17 49.45
N PRO A 2 -18.96 50.86 49.66
CA PRO A 2 -17.92 50.13 48.94
C PRO A 2 -18.35 49.92 47.47
N LEU A 3 -17.41 50.13 46.55
CA LEU A 3 -17.60 49.91 45.12
C LEU A 3 -17.77 48.40 44.80
N PRO A 4 -18.60 48.04 43.82
CA PRO A 4 -18.80 46.65 43.43
C PRO A 4 -17.48 46.04 42.92
N ARG A 5 -17.12 44.87 43.45
CA ARG A 5 -15.93 44.14 43.04
C ARG A 5 -16.06 43.70 41.57
N LYS A 6 -15.03 43.96 40.76
CA LYS A 6 -14.97 43.52 39.36
C LYS A 6 -15.09 41.99 39.29
N PRO A 7 -15.84 41.43 38.32
CA PRO A 7 -15.95 40.00 38.16
C PRO A 7 -14.58 39.41 37.83
N ASN A 8 -14.14 38.44 38.64
CA ASN A 8 -12.93 37.66 38.37
C ASN A 8 -13.18 36.82 37.11
N LEU A 9 -12.75 37.32 35.96
CA LEU A 9 -12.65 36.53 34.73
C LEU A 9 -11.67 35.40 35.00
N LYS A 10 -12.21 34.21 35.32
CA LYS A 10 -11.41 32.98 35.44
C LYS A 10 -10.67 32.83 34.11
N ARG A 11 -9.36 33.11 34.10
CA ARG A 11 -8.48 32.71 33.00
C ARG A 11 -8.52 31.19 32.98
N VAL A 12 -9.37 30.63 32.14
CA VAL A 12 -9.52 29.18 32.04
C VAL A 12 -8.26 28.67 31.37
N ALA A 13 -7.26 28.32 32.17
CA ALA A 13 -5.94 27.88 31.74
C ALA A 13 -5.98 26.72 30.72
N ASN A 14 -7.11 26.02 30.62
CA ASN A 14 -7.31 24.84 29.77
C ASN A 14 -8.52 24.94 28.81
N GLY A 15 -8.96 26.16 28.48
CA GLY A 15 -10.07 26.39 27.54
C GLY A 15 -11.43 25.88 28.03
N THR A 16 -12.47 26.07 27.21
CA THR A 16 -13.84 25.63 27.56
C THR A 16 -13.96 24.10 27.62
N ARG A 17 -15.00 23.58 28.28
CA ARG A 17 -15.30 22.13 28.31
C ARG A 17 -15.43 21.56 26.89
N ALA A 18 -16.05 22.32 25.97
CA ALA A 18 -16.18 21.94 24.57
C ALA A 18 -14.82 21.82 23.87
N SER A 19 -13.89 22.77 24.12
CA SER A 19 -12.53 22.71 23.58
C SER A 19 -11.78 21.45 24.05
N ARG A 20 -11.85 21.12 25.36
CA ARG A 20 -11.24 19.90 25.91
C ARG A 20 -11.83 18.60 25.34
N ARG A 21 -13.13 18.60 25.03
CA ARG A 21 -13.78 17.45 24.36
C ARG A 21 -13.26 17.31 22.93
N ASN A 22 -13.20 18.40 22.17
CA ASN A 22 -12.69 18.39 20.80
C ASN A 22 -11.23 17.88 20.73
N THR A 23 -10.35 18.33 21.63
CA THR A 23 -8.96 17.83 21.65
C THR A 23 -8.88 16.34 22.00
N ARG A 24 -9.72 15.85 22.93
CA ARG A 24 -9.81 14.42 23.24
C ARG A 24 -10.32 13.61 22.04
N ASP A 25 -11.36 14.09 21.37
CA ASP A 25 -11.95 13.40 20.22
C ASP A 25 -10.96 13.35 19.05
N LYS A 26 -10.25 14.45 18.78
CA LYS A 26 -9.13 14.48 17.82
C LYS A 26 -8.06 13.45 18.16
N LYS A 27 -7.58 13.42 19.41
CA LYS A 27 -6.58 12.43 19.87
C LYS A 27 -7.07 10.98 19.70
N ARG A 28 -8.34 10.73 19.98
CA ARG A 28 -8.94 9.41 19.78
C ARG A 28 -8.98 9.01 18.31
N LEU A 29 -9.43 9.92 17.44
CA LEU A 29 -9.50 9.68 16.00
C LEU A 29 -8.11 9.46 15.40
N THR A 30 -7.11 10.26 15.79
CA THR A 30 -5.73 10.06 15.33
C THR A 30 -5.19 8.70 15.79
N ALA A 31 -5.45 8.28 17.03
CA ALA A 31 -5.03 6.96 17.50
C ALA A 31 -5.71 5.82 16.71
N MET A 32 -7.01 5.94 16.43
CA MET A 32 -7.74 4.96 15.62
C MET A 32 -7.22 4.89 14.18
N LEU A 33 -6.89 6.03 13.56
CA LEU A 33 -6.29 6.07 12.24
C LEU A 33 -4.91 5.40 12.24
N MET A 34 -4.05 5.73 13.21
CA MET A 34 -2.72 5.11 13.32
C MET A 34 -2.82 3.59 13.51
N ALA A 35 -3.73 3.11 14.36
CA ALA A 35 -3.95 1.68 14.54
C ALA A 35 -4.42 1.00 13.23
N ARG A 36 -5.27 1.66 12.44
CA ARG A 36 -5.68 1.16 11.12
C ARG A 36 -4.53 1.13 10.12
N PHE A 37 -3.69 2.16 10.10
CA PHE A 37 -2.50 2.17 9.24
C PHE A 37 -1.54 1.04 9.57
N ILE A 38 -1.27 0.80 10.85
CA ILE A 38 -0.42 -0.31 11.30
C ILE A 38 -1.04 -1.66 10.88
N ALA A 39 -2.33 -1.86 11.14
CA ALA A 39 -3.01 -3.10 10.76
C ALA A 39 -3.01 -3.35 9.24
N LEU A 40 -3.18 -2.28 8.44
CA LEU A 40 -3.14 -2.35 6.98
C LEU A 40 -1.72 -2.65 6.49
N HIS A 41 -0.70 -2.03 7.08
CA HIS A 41 0.70 -2.31 6.78
C HIS A 41 1.03 -3.78 7.03
N ASP A 42 0.68 -4.31 8.21
CA ASP A 42 0.88 -5.73 8.54
C ASP A 42 0.14 -6.66 7.56
N GLN A 43 -1.04 -6.27 7.10
CA GLN A 43 -1.80 -7.01 6.12
C GLN A 43 -1.12 -7.03 4.74
N ILE A 44 -0.55 -5.91 4.32
CA ILE A 44 0.22 -5.81 3.07
C ILE A 44 1.48 -6.66 3.15
N GLU A 45 2.25 -6.55 4.24
CA GLU A 45 3.48 -7.34 4.42
C GLU A 45 3.21 -8.84 4.42
N ARG A 46 2.13 -9.27 5.08
CA ARG A 46 1.67 -10.67 4.98
C ARG A 46 1.31 -11.05 3.55
N ARG A 47 0.58 -10.20 2.82
CA ARG A 47 0.23 -10.48 1.42
C ARG A 47 1.45 -10.62 0.55
N LYS A 48 2.43 -9.71 0.63
CA LYS A 48 3.67 -9.75 -0.16
C LYS A 48 4.39 -11.10 -0.01
N GLN A 49 4.44 -11.65 1.21
CA GLN A 49 5.11 -12.93 1.47
C GLN A 49 4.48 -14.13 0.74
N TYR A 50 3.17 -14.08 0.51
CA TYR A 50 2.41 -15.17 -0.10
C TYR A 50 1.74 -14.79 -1.43
N THR A 51 2.30 -13.81 -2.13
CA THR A 51 1.86 -13.45 -3.48
C THR A 51 2.67 -14.21 -4.51
N TYR A 52 1.97 -14.83 -5.45
CA TYR A 52 2.56 -15.63 -6.51
C TYR A 52 1.96 -15.23 -7.85
N ARG A 53 2.78 -15.30 -8.89
CA ARG A 53 2.42 -15.04 -10.27
C ARG A 53 2.31 -16.37 -11.01
N GLY A 54 1.13 -16.67 -11.52
CA GLY A 54 0.87 -17.84 -12.36
C GLY A 54 1.13 -17.57 -13.84
N ALA A 55 0.74 -18.53 -14.68
CA ALA A 55 0.77 -18.36 -16.12
C ALA A 55 -0.01 -17.11 -16.56
N TYR A 56 0.44 -16.47 -17.65
CA TYR A 56 -0.15 -15.25 -18.21
C TYR A 56 -0.10 -14.00 -17.29
N GLY A 57 0.69 -14.04 -16.21
CA GLY A 57 0.85 -12.89 -15.31
C GLY A 57 -0.26 -12.76 -14.27
N ALA A 58 -1.13 -13.77 -14.10
CA ALA A 58 -2.17 -13.76 -13.09
C ALA A 58 -1.55 -13.76 -11.67
N ILE A 59 -1.93 -12.78 -10.84
CA ILE A 59 -1.44 -12.65 -9.46
C ILE A 59 -2.44 -13.33 -8.52
N SER A 60 -1.96 -14.31 -7.76
CA SER A 60 -2.74 -15.08 -6.80
C SER A 60 -2.11 -15.01 -5.42
N TYR A 61 -2.96 -14.91 -4.40
CA TYR A 61 -2.56 -15.00 -3.00
C TYR A 61 -2.86 -16.41 -2.48
N PHE A 62 -1.87 -17.07 -1.92
CA PHE A 62 -2.04 -18.37 -1.26
C PHE A 62 -1.94 -18.18 0.25
N LYS A 63 -2.74 -18.90 1.05
CA LYS A 63 -2.64 -18.78 2.50
C LYS A 63 -1.39 -19.51 3.02
N PRO A 64 -0.85 -19.10 4.18
CA PRO A 64 0.21 -19.85 4.83
C PRO A 64 -0.24 -21.31 5.06
N GLY A 65 0.51 -22.27 4.53
CA GLY A 65 0.22 -23.70 4.66
C GLY A 65 -0.61 -24.32 3.53
N GLU A 66 -1.11 -23.53 2.57
CA GLU A 66 -1.69 -24.09 1.34
C GLU A 66 -0.59 -24.58 0.39
N PRO A 67 -0.76 -25.74 -0.26
CA PRO A 67 0.18 -26.20 -1.26
C PRO A 67 0.13 -25.27 -2.48
N ILE A 68 1.30 -24.79 -2.89
CA ILE A 68 1.43 -23.92 -4.06
C ILE A 68 1.35 -24.80 -5.32
N PRO A 69 0.43 -24.51 -6.26
CA PRO A 69 0.33 -25.28 -7.48
C PRO A 69 1.59 -25.11 -8.36
N PRO A 70 1.95 -26.12 -9.17
CA PRO A 70 3.07 -26.00 -10.10
C PRO A 70 2.81 -24.87 -11.12
N GLY A 71 3.87 -24.16 -11.51
CA GLY A 71 3.80 -23.04 -12.46
C GLY A 71 3.55 -21.67 -11.86
N TYR A 72 3.43 -21.56 -10.53
CA TYR A 72 3.41 -20.29 -9.81
C TYR A 72 4.82 -19.88 -9.38
N GLN A 73 5.23 -18.66 -9.75
CA GLN A 73 6.49 -18.05 -9.32
C GLN A 73 6.22 -17.06 -8.20
N LYS A 74 7.05 -17.06 -7.15
CA LYS A 74 6.92 -16.08 -6.06
C LYS A 74 7.17 -14.67 -6.61
N VAL A 75 6.30 -13.72 -6.28
CA VAL A 75 6.50 -12.31 -6.63
C VAL A 75 7.44 -11.69 -5.62
N GLU A 76 8.50 -11.06 -6.12
CA GLU A 76 9.41 -10.26 -5.31
C GLU A 76 8.99 -8.79 -5.37
N TYR A 77 9.12 -8.11 -4.24
CA TYR A 77 8.79 -6.70 -4.10
C TYR A 77 10.05 -5.95 -3.70
N ASP A 78 10.30 -4.80 -4.31
CA ASP A 78 11.38 -3.90 -3.92
C ASP A 78 11.08 -3.18 -2.59
N GLU A 79 12.05 -2.43 -2.07
CA GLU A 79 11.91 -1.64 -0.83
C GLU A 79 10.80 -0.57 -0.94
N ASN A 80 10.44 -0.19 -2.16
CA ASN A 80 9.40 0.79 -2.47
C ASN A 80 8.02 0.14 -2.60
N GLY A 81 7.92 -1.19 -2.54
CA GLY A 81 6.69 -1.96 -2.67
C GLY A 81 6.23 -2.21 -4.11
N ASN A 82 7.05 -1.87 -5.11
CA ASN A 82 6.81 -2.22 -6.50
C ASN A 82 7.21 -3.68 -6.75
N GLU A 83 6.48 -4.34 -7.65
CA GLU A 83 6.86 -5.66 -8.13
C GLU A 83 8.17 -5.56 -8.91
N THR A 84 9.17 -6.36 -8.55
CA THR A 84 10.33 -6.52 -9.43
C THR A 84 9.84 -7.27 -10.66
N PRO A 85 10.09 -6.75 -11.88
CA PRO A 85 9.68 -7.45 -13.09
C PRO A 85 10.32 -8.85 -13.08
N PRO A 86 9.60 -9.87 -13.57
CA PRO A 86 10.13 -11.22 -13.60
C PRO A 86 11.47 -11.18 -14.35
N TYR A 87 12.47 -11.87 -13.81
CA TYR A 87 13.77 -12.04 -14.46
C TYR A 87 13.55 -12.52 -15.89
N VAL A 88 13.51 -11.58 -16.85
CA VAL A 88 13.52 -11.88 -18.26
C VAL A 88 14.88 -12.52 -18.43
N LYS A 89 14.91 -13.84 -18.62
CA LYS A 89 16.13 -14.52 -19.07
C LYS A 89 16.60 -13.69 -20.26
N GLU A 90 17.70 -12.97 -20.09
CA GLU A 90 18.31 -12.20 -21.16
C GLU A 90 18.35 -13.12 -22.37
N LYS A 91 17.85 -12.63 -23.50
CA LYS A 91 17.77 -13.41 -24.73
C LYS A 91 19.13 -14.06 -24.93
N VAL A 92 19.14 -15.39 -25.01
CA VAL A 92 20.34 -16.17 -25.32
C VAL A 92 21.01 -15.48 -26.51
N PRO A 93 22.28 -15.06 -26.40
CA PRO A 93 22.95 -14.41 -27.51
C PRO A 93 23.02 -15.43 -28.65
N GLY A 94 22.23 -15.21 -29.71
CA GLY A 94 22.18 -16.11 -30.87
C GLY A 94 20.80 -16.40 -31.46
N LEU A 95 19.69 -16.03 -30.80
CA LEU A 95 18.36 -16.16 -31.42
C LEU A 95 18.00 -14.85 -32.15
N ALA A 96 18.27 -14.83 -33.46
CA ALA A 96 17.91 -13.71 -34.32
C ALA A 96 16.42 -13.36 -34.14
N THR A 97 16.13 -12.18 -33.61
CA THR A 97 14.84 -11.52 -33.85
C THR A 97 14.81 -11.13 -35.32
N GLU A 98 14.50 -12.10 -36.18
CA GLU A 98 14.00 -11.75 -37.49
C GLU A 98 12.63 -11.09 -37.29
N ASP A 99 12.59 -9.82 -37.65
CA ASP A 99 11.42 -8.98 -37.59
C ASP A 99 10.34 -9.57 -38.53
N PHE A 100 9.38 -10.29 -37.95
CA PHE A 100 8.18 -10.78 -38.64
C PHE A 100 7.37 -9.66 -39.34
N SER A 101 7.73 -8.39 -39.13
CA SER A 101 7.15 -7.22 -39.80
C SER A 101 7.52 -7.12 -41.29
N LEU A 102 8.53 -7.87 -41.78
CA LEU A 102 8.87 -7.94 -43.20
C LEU A 102 7.89 -8.80 -44.03
N PHE A 103 7.18 -9.75 -43.41
CA PHE A 103 6.25 -10.64 -44.11
C PHE A 103 4.93 -9.97 -44.54
N PHE A 104 4.61 -8.77 -44.02
CA PHE A 104 3.34 -8.09 -44.29
C PHE A 104 3.43 -6.95 -45.31
N LYS A 105 4.62 -6.68 -45.87
CA LYS A 105 4.83 -5.53 -46.77
C LYS A 105 4.51 -5.76 -48.25
N GLU A 106 4.06 -6.96 -48.65
CA GLU A 106 3.78 -7.29 -50.05
C GLU A 106 2.28 -7.29 -50.45
N ARG A 107 1.39 -6.64 -49.67
CA ARG A 107 -0.02 -6.47 -50.06
C ARG A 107 -0.50 -5.02 -49.96
N GLU A 108 0.14 -4.14 -50.72
CA GLU A 108 -0.52 -2.92 -51.22
C GLU A 108 -0.22 -2.84 -52.73
N VAL A 109 -1.17 -3.31 -53.53
CA VAL A 109 -1.33 -3.03 -54.97
C VAL A 109 -2.69 -2.40 -55.13
#